data_AF-R7UZQ3-F1
#
_entry.id   AF-R7UZQ3-F1
#
_cell.length_a   1.000
_cell.length_b   1.000
_cell.length_c   1.000
_cell.angle_alpha   90.00
_cell.angle_beta   90.00
_cell.angle_gamma   90.00
#
_symmetry.space_group_name_H-M   'P 1'
#
loop_
_entity.id
_entity.type
_entity.pdbx_description
1 polymer ?
#
loop_
_entity_poly.entity_id
_entity_poly.type
_entity_poly.pdbx_seq_one_letter_code
_entity_poly.pdbx_strand_id
1 'polypeptide(L)'
;SCYKFSHKSARFSKAEAYCNKEGGNLVSIHNKAEFDFVKTLIKNNRGRPEVLIGLNDRQSEGKWVWTDGTTTDFLDWSKHDPNNVPGDGDIVRIKKYPDEKDSKFADGDSRKNYPFVCKKIYGKKAEPILRE
;
A
#
# COMPACT_ATOMS: atom_id res chain seq x y z
N SER A 1 5.70 -9.94 -10.89
CA SER A 1 4.70 -9.83 -9.81
C SER A 1 3.30 -9.77 -10.39
N CYS A 2 2.29 -10.20 -9.64
CA CYS A 2 0.88 -9.99 -9.95
C CYS A 2 0.29 -8.93 -9.02
N TYR A 3 -0.63 -8.12 -9.54
CA TYR A 3 -1.29 -7.06 -8.80
C TYR A 3 -2.80 -7.23 -8.91
N LYS A 4 -3.51 -7.03 -7.80
CA LYS A 4 -4.97 -7.17 -7.74
C LYS A 4 -5.57 -5.99 -6.98
N PHE A 5 -6.39 -5.20 -7.67
CA PHE A 5 -7.21 -4.18 -7.04
C PHE A 5 -8.40 -4.84 -6.33
N SER A 6 -8.62 -4.49 -5.06
CA SER A 6 -9.77 -4.94 -4.30
C SER A 6 -10.76 -3.79 -4.13
N HIS A 7 -11.98 -3.98 -4.63
CA HIS A 7 -13.09 -3.05 -4.39
C HIS A 7 -13.63 -3.11 -2.95
N LYS A 8 -13.23 -4.11 -2.17
CA LYS A 8 -13.59 -4.17 -0.74
C LYS A 8 -12.84 -3.07 0.00
N SER A 9 -13.55 -2.34 0.86
CA SER A 9 -12.92 -1.36 1.73
C SER A 9 -12.69 -1.97 3.12
N ALA A 10 -11.46 -1.85 3.63
CA ALA A 10 -11.07 -2.39 4.93
C ALA A 10 -10.02 -1.50 5.60
N ARG A 11 -9.92 -1.59 6.94
CA ARG A 11 -8.80 -1.03 7.70
C ARG A 11 -7.50 -1.76 7.34
N PHE A 12 -6.37 -1.09 7.57
CA PHE A 12 -5.05 -1.60 7.19
C PHE A 12 -4.77 -3.04 7.60
N SER A 13 -4.97 -3.38 8.87
CA SER A 13 -4.74 -4.74 9.36
C SER A 13 -5.61 -5.79 8.65
N LYS A 14 -6.87 -5.46 8.33
CA LYS A 14 -7.78 -6.36 7.62
C LYS A 14 -7.46 -6.46 6.12
N ALA A 15 -7.03 -5.36 5.51
CA ALA A 15 -6.60 -5.33 4.11
C ALA A 15 -5.32 -6.16 3.91
N GLU A 16 -4.34 -6.01 4.80
CA GLU A 16 -3.12 -6.82 4.81
C GLU A 16 -3.43 -8.31 5.05
N ALA A 17 -4.28 -8.64 6.03
CA ALA A 17 -4.71 -10.01 6.26
C ALA A 17 -5.42 -10.62 5.03
N TYR A 18 -6.21 -9.82 4.30
CA TYR A 18 -6.83 -10.26 3.05
C TYR A 18 -5.77 -10.60 1.99
N CYS A 19 -4.80 -9.72 1.77
CA CYS A 19 -3.75 -9.98 0.77
C CYS A 19 -2.90 -11.21 1.15
N ASN A 20 -2.57 -11.38 2.43
CA ASN A 20 -1.87 -12.56 2.94
C ASN A 20 -2.63 -13.85 2.65
N LYS A 21 -3.96 -13.85 2.84
CA LYS A 21 -4.81 -15.00 2.52
C LYS A 21 -4.81 -15.33 1.02
N GLU A 22 -4.59 -14.35 0.15
CA GLU A 22 -4.46 -14.54 -1.31
C GLU A 22 -3.02 -14.91 -1.72
N GLY A 23 -2.11 -15.06 -0.74
CA GLY A 23 -0.71 -15.42 -0.93
C GLY A 23 0.16 -14.26 -1.41
N GLY A 24 -0.15 -13.03 -1.01
CA GLY A 24 0.65 -11.84 -1.25
C GLY A 24 0.56 -10.85 -0.08
N ASN A 25 0.92 -9.60 -0.29
CA ASN A 25 0.83 -8.53 0.71
C ASN A 25 0.09 -7.34 0.13
N LEU A 26 -0.22 -6.32 0.94
CA LEU A 26 -0.50 -5.01 0.38
C LEU A 26 0.68 -4.57 -0.50
N VAL A 27 0.38 -3.85 -1.57
CA VAL A 27 1.37 -3.52 -2.60
C VAL A 27 2.54 -2.73 -2.03
N SER A 28 3.76 -3.24 -2.27
CA SER A 28 5.03 -2.52 -2.17
C SER A 28 5.40 -1.93 -3.53
N ILE A 29 6.08 -0.78 -3.52
CA ILE A 29 6.45 -0.02 -4.72
C ILE A 29 7.92 0.37 -4.60
N HIS A 30 8.74 -0.02 -5.57
CA HIS A 30 10.21 0.13 -5.52
C HIS A 30 10.81 1.01 -6.61
N ASN A 31 9.99 1.49 -7.53
CA ASN A 31 10.43 2.40 -8.58
C ASN A 31 9.24 3.11 -9.23
N LYS A 32 9.57 4.13 -10.02
CA LYS A 32 8.58 4.94 -10.74
C LYS A 32 7.72 4.12 -11.71
N ALA A 33 8.30 3.16 -12.43
CA ALA A 33 7.56 2.36 -13.42
C ALA A 33 6.50 1.48 -12.75
N GLU A 34 6.83 0.86 -11.61
CA GLU A 34 5.87 0.14 -10.78
C GLU A 34 4.79 1.06 -10.24
N PHE A 35 5.16 2.25 -9.76
CA PHE A 35 4.17 3.21 -9.27
C PHE A 35 3.21 3.64 -10.38
N ASP A 36 3.72 3.99 -11.57
CA ASP A 36 2.91 4.35 -12.73
C ASP A 36 1.93 3.23 -13.11
N PHE A 37 2.38 1.97 -13.12
CA PHE A 37 1.51 0.82 -13.34
C PHE A 37 0.39 0.71 -12.29
N VAL A 38 0.73 0.84 -11.00
CA VAL A 38 -0.26 0.78 -9.90
C VAL A 38 -1.29 1.91 -10.04
N LYS A 39 -0.86 3.11 -10.44
CA LYS A 39 -1.78 4.24 -10.69
C LYS A 39 -2.74 3.97 -11.85
N THR A 40 -2.26 3.39 -12.96
CA THR A 40 -3.12 2.96 -14.06
C THR A 40 -4.14 1.91 -13.60
N LEU A 41 -3.71 0.93 -12.81
CA LEU A 41 -4.60 -0.07 -12.22
C LEU A 41 -5.69 0.58 -11.36
N ILE A 42 -5.33 1.53 -10.49
CA ILE A 42 -6.28 2.27 -9.64
C ILE A 42 -7.25 3.14 -10.47
N LYS A 43 -6.75 3.80 -11.51
CA LYS A 43 -7.55 4.67 -12.39
C LYS A 43 -8.65 3.89 -13.09
N ASN A 44 -8.32 2.73 -13.65
CA ASN A 44 -9.24 1.86 -14.38
C ASN A 44 -10.39 1.31 -13.53
N ASN A 45 -10.26 1.34 -12.19
CA ASN A 45 -11.31 0.92 -11.27
C ASN A 45 -12.19 2.11 -10.84
N ARG A 46 -13.53 2.02 -11.06
CA ARG A 46 -14.50 3.07 -10.72
C ARG A 46 -14.69 3.22 -9.19
N GLY A 47 -14.78 4.45 -8.65
CA GLY A 47 -15.08 4.72 -7.23
C GLY A 47 -14.25 5.82 -6.54
N ARG A 48 -14.54 6.08 -5.25
CA ARG A 48 -13.89 7.08 -4.36
C ARG A 48 -12.36 6.88 -4.22
N PRO A 49 -11.58 7.93 -3.89
CA PRO A 49 -10.35 8.24 -4.62
C PRO A 49 -9.07 7.92 -3.84
N GLU A 50 -9.07 6.98 -2.90
CA GLU A 50 -7.89 6.74 -2.06
C GLU A 50 -7.70 5.26 -1.85
N VAL A 51 -6.49 4.77 -2.13
CA VAL A 51 -6.19 3.34 -2.17
C VAL A 51 -5.06 3.03 -1.23
N LEU A 52 -5.27 2.07 -0.35
CA LEU A 52 -4.29 1.63 0.61
C LEU A 52 -3.16 0.83 -0.04
N ILE A 53 -1.94 1.08 0.41
CA ILE A 53 -0.73 0.34 0.04
C ILE A 53 -0.04 -0.23 1.28
N GLY A 54 1.03 -1.00 1.11
CA GLY A 54 1.71 -1.69 2.22
C GLY A 54 2.66 -0.81 3.04
N LEU A 55 2.87 0.45 2.67
CA LEU A 55 3.78 1.33 3.39
C LEU A 55 3.14 1.80 4.69
N ASN A 56 3.88 1.72 5.78
CA ASN A 56 3.43 2.07 7.12
C ASN A 56 4.62 2.34 8.04
N ASP A 57 4.41 3.04 9.15
CA ASP A 57 5.40 3.27 10.21
C ASP A 57 4.84 2.94 11.61
N ARG A 58 3.80 2.09 11.64
CA ARG A 58 3.10 1.59 12.84
C ARG A 58 3.97 1.01 13.94
N GLN A 59 5.19 0.59 13.62
CA GLN A 59 6.15 0.06 14.61
C GLN A 59 7.02 1.16 15.22
N SER A 60 7.33 2.21 14.45
CA SER A 60 8.20 3.30 14.85
C SER A 60 7.91 4.49 13.96
N GLU A 61 7.24 5.49 14.53
CA GLU A 61 6.94 6.77 13.87
C GLU A 61 8.14 7.32 13.08
N GLY A 62 7.90 7.73 11.84
CA GLY A 62 8.92 8.26 10.93
C GLY A 62 9.82 7.20 10.27
N LYS A 63 9.66 5.90 10.59
CA LYS A 63 10.37 4.80 9.94
C LYS A 63 9.44 3.98 9.06
N TRP A 64 9.32 4.41 7.81
CA TRP A 64 8.48 3.77 6.81
C TRP A 64 9.00 2.40 6.38
N VAL A 65 8.16 1.38 6.49
CA VAL A 65 8.41 -0.02 6.12
C VAL A 65 7.27 -0.60 5.27
N TRP A 66 7.60 -1.50 4.36
CA TRP A 66 6.62 -2.28 3.60
C TRP A 66 6.16 -3.52 4.38
N THR A 67 4.89 -3.88 4.28
CA THR A 67 4.35 -5.09 4.95
C THR A 67 4.93 -6.41 4.45
N ASP A 68 5.48 -6.43 3.23
CA ASP A 68 6.14 -7.61 2.64
C ASP A 68 7.61 -7.77 3.06
N GLY A 69 8.12 -6.86 3.91
CA GLY A 69 9.48 -6.86 4.43
C GLY A 69 10.56 -6.46 3.41
N THR A 70 10.17 -5.98 2.23
CA THR A 70 11.12 -5.43 1.27
C THR A 70 11.66 -4.07 1.72
N THR A 71 12.82 -3.69 1.18
CA THR A 71 13.47 -2.41 1.50
C THR A 71 12.62 -1.22 1.05
N THR A 72 12.57 -0.19 1.88
CA THR A 72 11.98 1.10 1.52
C THR A 72 12.97 1.93 0.70
N ASP A 73 12.95 1.74 -0.62
CA ASP A 73 13.86 2.36 -1.59
C ASP A 73 13.19 3.41 -2.49
N PHE A 74 11.86 3.50 -2.44
CA PHE A 74 11.09 4.44 -3.23
C PHE A 74 9.96 5.07 -2.41
N LEU A 75 9.91 6.40 -2.39
CA LEU A 75 8.89 7.21 -1.74
C LEU A 75 8.52 8.37 -2.65
N ASP A 76 7.23 8.58 -2.90
CA ASP A 76 6.73 9.66 -3.77
C ASP A 76 5.55 10.39 -3.14
N TRP A 77 5.84 11.12 -2.05
CA TRP A 77 4.89 11.86 -1.22
C TRP A 77 4.20 13.00 -1.96
N SER A 78 2.93 13.28 -1.62
CA SER A 78 2.27 14.52 -2.01
C SER A 78 2.90 15.70 -1.28
N LYS A 79 2.74 16.88 -1.88
CA LYS A 79 3.15 18.13 -1.23
C LYS A 79 2.46 18.22 0.14
N HIS A 80 3.24 18.47 1.18
CA HIS A 80 2.82 18.51 2.59
C HIS A 80 2.51 17.15 3.23
N ASP A 81 2.92 16.03 2.65
CA ASP A 81 2.89 14.70 3.28
C ASP A 81 4.32 14.15 3.52
N PRO A 82 4.51 13.28 4.51
CA PRO A 82 3.55 12.94 5.58
C PRO A 82 3.35 14.15 6.51
N ASN A 83 2.10 14.47 6.89
CA ASN A 83 1.80 15.56 7.82
C ASN A 83 1.59 15.07 9.27
N ASN A 84 1.74 13.77 9.49
CA ASN A 84 1.57 13.13 10.79
C ASN A 84 0.23 13.52 11.42
N VAL A 85 -0.87 13.17 10.72
CA VAL A 85 -2.23 13.42 11.23
C VAL A 85 -2.32 12.93 12.69
N PRO A 86 -2.63 13.82 13.65
CA PRO A 86 -2.61 13.46 15.07
C PRO A 86 -3.46 12.22 15.36
N GLY A 87 -2.78 11.18 15.85
CA GLY A 87 -3.38 10.02 16.51
C GLY A 87 -3.65 8.78 15.64
N ASP A 88 -3.30 8.73 14.35
CA ASP A 88 -3.39 7.48 13.56
C ASP A 88 -2.79 7.55 12.12
N GLY A 89 -1.79 8.40 11.89
CA GLY A 89 -1.16 8.67 10.58
C GLY A 89 -0.25 7.54 10.05
N ASP A 90 -0.29 6.38 10.67
CA ASP A 90 0.77 5.37 10.54
C ASP A 90 0.72 4.54 9.24
N ILE A 91 -0.19 4.87 8.34
CA ILE A 91 -0.48 4.11 7.12
C ILE A 91 -0.40 5.01 5.90
N VAL A 92 -0.12 4.43 4.74
CA VAL A 92 -0.02 5.19 3.50
C VAL A 92 -1.08 4.77 2.50
N ARG A 93 -1.60 5.78 1.81
CA ARG A 93 -2.56 5.66 0.71
C ARG A 93 -2.05 6.40 -0.52
N ILE A 94 -2.50 5.98 -1.69
CA ILE A 94 -2.35 6.74 -2.94
C ILE A 94 -3.60 7.59 -3.11
N LYS A 95 -3.44 8.92 -3.17
CA LYS A 95 -4.51 9.85 -3.59
C LYS A 95 -4.73 9.69 -5.09
N LYS A 96 -5.96 9.39 -5.50
CA LYS A 96 -6.38 9.26 -6.91
C LYS A 96 -6.84 10.63 -7.40
N TYR A 97 -6.15 11.13 -8.43
CA TYR A 97 -6.55 12.32 -9.16
C TYR A 97 -7.03 11.96 -10.57
N PRO A 98 -7.79 12.85 -11.25
CA PRO A 98 -8.18 12.67 -12.64
C PRO A 98 -6.97 12.44 -13.56
N ASP A 99 -5.88 13.17 -13.30
CA ASP A 99 -4.58 12.92 -13.89
C ASP A 99 -3.74 12.06 -12.94
N GLU A 100 -3.42 10.84 -13.37
CA GLU A 100 -2.62 9.89 -12.62
C GLU A 100 -1.21 10.39 -12.32
N LYS A 101 -0.68 11.36 -13.08
CA LYS A 101 0.65 11.91 -12.79
C LYS A 101 0.67 12.68 -11.45
N ASP A 102 -0.48 13.18 -11.03
CA ASP A 102 -0.65 13.94 -9.78
C ASP A 102 -0.95 13.03 -8.59
N SER A 103 -1.19 11.74 -8.83
CA SER A 103 -1.43 10.75 -7.77
C SER A 103 -0.11 10.41 -7.07
N LYS A 104 -0.11 10.61 -5.75
CA LYS A 104 1.06 10.56 -4.86
C LYS A 104 0.73 9.86 -3.55
N PHE A 105 1.76 9.50 -2.77
CA PHE A 105 1.62 8.93 -1.45
C PHE A 105 1.13 9.99 -0.45
N ALA A 106 0.22 9.60 0.42
CA ALA A 106 -0.27 10.45 1.49
C ALA A 106 -0.49 9.61 2.74
N ASP A 107 -0.34 10.23 3.91
CA ASP A 107 -0.69 9.58 5.15
C ASP A 107 -2.22 9.32 5.23
N GLY A 108 -2.57 8.21 5.85
CA GLY A 108 -3.95 7.75 6.00
C GLY A 108 -4.32 7.64 7.46
N ASP A 109 -5.62 7.74 7.75
CA ASP A 109 -6.16 7.45 9.08
C ASP A 109 -6.34 5.94 9.20
N SER A 110 -5.54 5.28 10.05
CA SER A 110 -5.54 3.81 10.19
C SER A 110 -6.90 3.21 10.58
N ARG A 111 -7.81 4.03 11.14
CA ARG A 111 -9.17 3.62 11.56
C ARG A 111 -10.17 3.62 10.41
N LYS A 112 -9.85 4.27 9.30
CA LYS A 112 -10.72 4.33 8.11
C LYS A 112 -10.59 3.09 7.25
N ASN A 113 -11.65 2.83 6.50
CA ASN A 113 -11.69 1.75 5.52
C ASN A 113 -11.34 2.31 4.14
N TYR A 114 -10.40 1.65 3.47
CA TYR A 114 -9.97 2.02 2.13
C TYR A 114 -10.04 0.79 1.21
N PRO A 115 -10.37 0.95 -0.09
CA PRO A 115 -9.98 -0.04 -1.09
C PRO A 115 -8.46 -0.18 -1.11
N PHE A 116 -7.95 -1.30 -1.62
CA PHE A 116 -6.54 -1.63 -1.49
C PHE A 116 -6.03 -2.46 -2.67
N VAL A 117 -4.73 -2.46 -2.89
CA VAL A 117 -4.08 -3.29 -3.93
C VAL A 117 -3.20 -4.33 -3.25
N CYS A 118 -3.39 -5.59 -3.63
CA CYS A 118 -2.49 -6.66 -3.26
C CYS A 118 -1.41 -6.86 -4.32
N LYS A 119 -0.19 -7.19 -3.88
CA LYS A 119 0.94 -7.61 -4.73
C LYS A 119 1.36 -9.02 -4.33
N LYS A 120 1.58 -9.87 -5.34
CA LYS A 120 2.13 -11.21 -5.18
C LYS A 120 3.39 -11.34 -6.02
N ILE A 121 4.51 -11.67 -5.39
CA ILE A 121 5.78 -11.92 -6.08
C ILE A 121 5.78 -13.41 -6.48
N TYR A 122 6.03 -13.70 -7.76
CA TYR A 122 6.28 -15.06 -8.20
C TYR A 122 7.76 -15.35 -8.06
N GLY A 123 8.12 -16.51 -7.48
CA GLY A 123 9.50 -16.98 -7.39
C GLY A 123 10.15 -16.96 -6.00
N LYS A 124 9.51 -16.41 -4.95
CA LYS A 124 9.92 -16.72 -3.56
C LYS A 124 9.45 -18.14 -3.25
N LYS A 125 10.38 -19.10 -3.15
CA LYS A 125 10.08 -20.37 -2.47
C LYS A 125 9.54 -20.01 -1.08
N ALA A 126 8.45 -20.62 -0.66
CA ALA A 126 8.04 -20.53 0.74
C ALA A 126 9.22 -21.03 1.57
N GLU A 127 9.83 -20.17 2.39
CA GLU A 127 10.68 -20.70 3.45
C GLU A 127 9.76 -21.49 4.38
N PRO A 128 10.03 -22.78 4.62
CA PRO A 128 9.29 -23.52 5.63
C PRO A 128 9.54 -22.81 6.96
N ILE A 129 8.46 -22.47 7.66
CA ILE A 129 8.53 -22.09 9.06
C ILE A 129 9.13 -23.32 9.77
N LEU A 130 10.42 -23.26 10.10
CA LEU A 130 11.02 -24.23 11.02
C LEU A 130 10.30 -24.02 12.35
N ARG A 131 9.39 -24.94 12.67
CA ARG A 131 8.85 -25.09 14.01
C ARG A 131 9.86 -25.93 14.78
N GLU A 132 10.48 -25.33 15.79
CA GLU A 132 11.16 -26.06 16.87
C GLU A 132 10.14 -26.84 17.69
#